data_AF-A0A6B3LHN3-F1
#
_entry.id   AF-A0A6B3LHN3-F1
#
_cell.length_a   1.000
_cell.length_b   1.000
_cell.length_c   1.000
_cell.angle_alpha   90.00
_cell.angle_beta   90.00
_cell.angle_gamma   90.00
#
_symmetry.space_group_name_H-M   'P 1'
#
loop_
_entity.id
_entity.type
_entity.pdbx_description
1 polymer ?
#
loop_
_entity_poly.entity_id
_entity_poly.type
_entity_poly.pdbx_seq_one_letter_code
_entity_poly.pdbx_strand_id
1 'polypeptide(L)'
;MWGNELFQSLYDNLLEAYSSGEDYIKNKAQEVANSAVASVEWIWEALQGDFNENLTTGQIAANAVLGLIPVVDQVLDCRDVIANCKQIHKDKSDTGAWIALCLTLIGLIPTLGSAVKGVLKILFLYIRRAGNDVGIVVRLALKPIFSFLNDPKVKGIIGNKSSKDVMLIVAVQLRELASSINAQQLISLFDNIISVIGSCINKIKPFAPDNVVLSLNYSFSIVKNIRDSAQKPISDILEQVKSLLRRSADEVENEVNQLPTSFKGLPNGAVVHQLDESVAAIDPKFIRMTNAQKGLYGEIISDNFMLNRRFKNMLPEDRQVRTMADKPRGRGIDGIYENLAPPPPFVITETKYRTESGKFIDDDGLAKDSVLSMTKHSGKQMSDEWVEKRLADELSASDLRKIRVQGYDKWLMIVDDSGKVVNVTKLDADANAVKQIL
;
A
#
# COMPACT_ATOMS: atom_id res chain seq x y z
N MET A 1 -19.79 9.72 -8.24
CA MET A 1 -18.80 10.29 -9.20
C MET A 1 -18.10 11.55 -8.68
N TRP A 2 -18.38 12.03 -7.45
CA TRP A 2 -17.79 13.28 -6.92
C TRP A 2 -16.52 13.09 -6.05
N GLY A 3 -16.17 11.84 -5.72
CA GLY A 3 -15.01 11.55 -4.85
C GLY A 3 -13.67 11.86 -5.51
N ASN A 4 -13.48 11.51 -6.79
CA ASN A 4 -12.18 11.64 -7.46
C ASN A 4 -11.74 13.10 -7.63
N GLU A 5 -12.65 14.02 -7.96
CA GLU A 5 -12.33 15.45 -8.13
C GLU A 5 -12.01 16.14 -6.80
N LEU A 6 -12.64 15.71 -5.70
CA LEU A 6 -12.38 16.21 -4.35
C LEU A 6 -11.03 15.72 -3.82
N PHE A 7 -10.73 14.43 -3.99
CA PHE A 7 -9.41 13.89 -3.64
C PHE A 7 -8.32 14.56 -4.47
N GLN A 8 -8.57 14.81 -5.76
CA GLN A 8 -7.66 15.55 -6.62
C GLN A 8 -7.44 16.98 -6.13
N SER A 9 -8.49 17.70 -5.73
CA SER A 9 -8.37 19.08 -5.23
C SER A 9 -7.60 19.15 -3.90
N LEU A 10 -7.86 18.24 -2.96
CA LEU A 10 -7.10 18.15 -1.70
C LEU A 10 -5.65 17.67 -1.96
N TYR A 11 -5.46 16.82 -2.97
CA TYR A 11 -4.17 16.34 -3.45
C TYR A 11 -3.36 17.49 -4.07
N ASP A 12 -3.96 18.36 -4.87
CA ASP A 12 -3.26 19.49 -5.49
C ASP A 12 -2.88 20.54 -4.43
N ASN A 13 -3.75 20.79 -3.45
CA ASN A 13 -3.47 21.68 -2.32
C ASN A 13 -2.30 21.19 -1.42
N LEU A 14 -2.15 19.86 -1.24
CA LEU A 14 -1.00 19.26 -0.55
C LEU A 14 0.33 19.51 -1.27
N LEU A 15 0.29 19.50 -2.61
CA LEU A 15 1.45 19.71 -3.47
C LEU A 15 1.92 21.17 -3.43
N GLU A 16 0.96 22.11 -3.31
CA GLU A 16 1.19 23.56 -3.26
C GLU A 16 1.63 24.06 -1.86
N ALA A 17 1.10 23.45 -0.79
CA ALA A 17 1.54 23.74 0.59
C ALA A 17 2.98 23.25 0.86
N TYR A 18 3.41 22.18 0.20
CA TYR A 18 4.76 21.63 0.29
C TYR A 18 5.82 22.53 -0.36
N SER A 19 5.48 23.27 -1.41
CA SER A 19 6.44 24.09 -2.16
C SER A 19 6.67 25.50 -1.60
N SER A 20 5.86 25.98 -0.65
CA SER A 20 5.70 27.44 -0.43
C SER A 20 6.00 27.99 0.98
N GLY A 21 6.36 27.15 1.97
CA GLY A 21 6.81 27.61 3.31
C GLY A 21 5.73 28.21 4.25
N GLU A 22 6.10 28.42 5.53
CA GLU A 22 5.20 28.68 6.68
C GLU A 22 4.22 29.87 6.52
N ASP A 23 4.62 30.95 5.85
CA ASP A 23 3.78 32.15 5.71
C ASP A 23 2.70 32.01 4.62
N TYR A 24 2.94 31.16 3.60
CA TYR A 24 1.92 30.81 2.60
C TYR A 24 0.89 29.82 3.18
N ILE A 25 1.32 28.92 4.08
CA ILE A 25 0.42 27.99 4.79
C ILE A 25 -0.64 28.74 5.60
N LYS A 26 -0.29 29.86 6.25
CA LYS A 26 -1.26 30.69 6.98
C LYS A 26 -2.29 31.35 6.05
N ASN A 27 -1.84 31.90 4.92
CA ASN A 27 -2.72 32.59 3.97
C ASN A 27 -3.63 31.61 3.22
N LYS A 28 -3.10 30.45 2.82
CA LYS A 28 -3.88 29.40 2.14
C LYS A 28 -4.75 28.61 3.10
N ALA A 29 -4.37 28.43 4.37
CA ALA A 29 -5.26 27.91 5.40
C ALA A 29 -6.50 28.80 5.62
N GLN A 30 -6.36 30.11 5.40
CA GLN A 30 -7.48 31.06 5.47
C GLN A 30 -8.38 30.99 4.22
N GLU A 31 -7.82 30.77 3.03
CA GLU A 31 -8.59 30.50 1.79
C GLU A 31 -9.26 29.13 1.79
N VAL A 32 -8.54 28.09 2.24
CA VAL A 32 -9.06 26.74 2.48
C VAL A 32 -10.10 26.78 3.59
N ALA A 33 -9.99 27.63 4.62
CA ALA A 33 -11.07 27.81 5.61
C ALA A 33 -12.36 28.39 5.03
N ASN A 34 -12.27 29.16 3.93
CA ASN A 34 -13.43 29.72 3.24
C ASN A 34 -14.02 28.72 2.22
N SER A 35 -13.18 27.95 1.52
CA SER A 35 -13.58 26.75 0.76
C SER A 35 -14.01 25.59 1.69
N ALA A 36 -13.62 25.68 2.98
CA ALA A 36 -13.93 24.68 3.98
C ALA A 36 -15.40 24.67 4.33
N VAL A 37 -16.19 25.69 4.00
CA VAL A 37 -17.65 25.63 4.24
C VAL A 37 -18.30 24.53 3.39
N ALA A 38 -17.86 24.34 2.14
CA ALA A 38 -18.21 23.17 1.32
C ALA A 38 -17.43 21.90 1.72
N SER A 39 -16.26 22.07 2.37
CA SER A 39 -15.49 20.94 2.91
C SER A 39 -16.02 20.40 4.25
N VAL A 40 -16.79 21.23 4.96
CA VAL A 40 -17.36 20.94 6.26
C VAL A 40 -18.57 20.03 6.10
N GLU A 41 -19.31 20.10 4.99
CA GLU A 41 -20.40 19.16 4.68
C GLU A 41 -19.91 17.71 4.49
N TRP A 42 -18.76 17.47 3.82
CA TRP A 42 -18.23 16.10 3.70
C TRP A 42 -17.46 15.65 4.95
N ILE A 43 -16.78 16.55 5.67
CA ILE A 43 -16.24 16.26 7.02
C ILE A 43 -17.38 15.85 7.94
N TRP A 44 -18.52 16.51 7.78
CA TRP A 44 -19.75 16.24 8.51
C TRP A 44 -20.36 14.89 8.12
N GLU A 45 -20.47 14.56 6.84
CA GLU A 45 -20.87 13.22 6.37
C GLU A 45 -19.88 12.11 6.76
N ALA A 46 -18.57 12.40 6.84
CA ALA A 46 -17.55 11.46 7.31
C ALA A 46 -17.56 11.29 8.84
N LEU A 47 -17.92 12.33 9.60
CA LEU A 47 -18.15 12.27 11.05
C LEU A 47 -19.46 11.54 11.39
N GLN A 48 -20.47 11.59 10.50
CA GLN A 48 -21.76 10.90 10.65
C GLN A 48 -21.76 9.46 10.10
N GLY A 49 -21.04 9.20 9.01
CA GLY A 49 -21.33 8.12 8.07
C GLY A 49 -20.46 6.87 8.14
N ASP A 50 -19.29 6.88 8.79
CA ASP A 50 -18.41 5.70 8.78
C ASP A 50 -17.67 5.53 10.12
N PHE A 51 -18.42 5.21 11.19
CA PHE A 51 -17.92 4.33 12.26
C PHE A 51 -17.74 2.90 11.71
N ASN A 52 -17.16 2.78 10.52
CA ASN A 52 -16.99 1.52 9.84
C ASN A 52 -15.72 0.89 10.37
N GLU A 53 -15.92 -0.07 11.26
CA GLU A 53 -14.86 -0.90 11.81
C GLU A 53 -14.15 -1.70 10.69
N ASN A 54 -14.76 -1.78 9.49
CA ASN A 54 -14.28 -2.55 8.33
C ASN A 54 -13.72 -1.69 7.18
N LEU A 55 -12.91 -0.67 7.51
CA LEU A 55 -12.16 0.08 6.48
C LEU A 55 -11.19 -0.85 5.71
N THR A 56 -11.21 -0.75 4.38
CA THR A 56 -10.24 -1.45 3.52
C THR A 56 -8.83 -0.87 3.68
N THR A 57 -7.81 -1.65 3.31
CA THR A 57 -6.39 -1.22 3.33
C THR A 57 -6.17 0.11 2.59
N GLY A 58 -6.79 0.28 1.42
CA GLY A 58 -6.67 1.51 0.61
C GLY A 58 -7.28 2.73 1.30
N GLN A 59 -8.42 2.57 1.96
CA GLN A 59 -9.06 3.65 2.72
C GLN A 59 -8.26 4.06 3.95
N ILE A 60 -7.63 3.09 4.64
CA ILE A 60 -6.76 3.37 5.79
C ILE A 60 -5.53 4.17 5.35
N ALA A 61 -4.89 3.76 4.25
CA ALA A 61 -3.75 4.48 3.68
C ALA A 61 -4.16 5.89 3.19
N ALA A 62 -5.29 6.02 2.50
CA ALA A 62 -5.81 7.31 2.04
C ALA A 62 -6.09 8.28 3.21
N ASN A 63 -6.70 7.80 4.30
CA ASN A 63 -6.91 8.59 5.50
C ASN A 63 -5.59 9.06 6.13
N ALA A 64 -4.55 8.21 6.10
CA ALA A 64 -3.22 8.60 6.57
C ALA A 64 -2.58 9.67 5.68
N VAL A 65 -2.76 9.59 4.35
CA VAL A 65 -2.32 10.64 3.41
C VAL A 65 -3.06 11.96 3.66
N LEU A 66 -4.38 11.92 3.90
CA LEU A 66 -5.16 13.13 4.25
C LEU A 66 -4.69 13.77 5.56
N GLY A 67 -4.28 12.97 6.54
CA GLY A 67 -3.69 13.43 7.80
C GLY A 67 -2.35 14.16 7.65
N LEU A 68 -1.79 14.26 6.44
CA LEU A 68 -0.62 15.10 6.17
C LEU A 68 -1.01 16.58 5.98
N ILE A 69 -2.30 16.90 5.75
CA ILE A 69 -2.81 18.27 5.67
C ILE A 69 -3.12 18.77 7.07
N PRO A 70 -2.47 19.83 7.59
CA PRO A 70 -2.63 20.26 8.99
C PRO A 70 -4.09 20.51 9.42
N VAL A 71 -4.91 21.12 8.56
CA VAL A 71 -6.32 21.41 8.87
C VAL A 71 -7.17 20.13 8.89
N VAL A 72 -6.94 19.21 7.95
CA VAL A 72 -7.67 17.93 7.88
C VAL A 72 -7.24 17.00 9.01
N ASP A 73 -5.95 17.00 9.34
CA ASP A 73 -5.36 16.26 10.44
C ASP A 73 -6.04 16.58 11.77
N GLN A 74 -6.24 17.87 12.08
CA GLN A 74 -6.97 18.32 13.27
C GLN A 74 -8.40 17.79 13.34
N VAL A 75 -9.10 17.72 12.20
CA VAL A 75 -10.47 17.21 12.12
C VAL A 75 -10.51 15.70 12.32
N LEU A 76 -9.59 14.96 11.70
CA LEU A 76 -9.45 13.52 11.90
C LEU A 76 -9.12 13.18 13.36
N ASP A 77 -8.25 13.98 13.98
CA ASP A 77 -7.90 13.86 15.39
C ASP A 77 -9.10 14.12 16.30
N CYS A 78 -9.92 15.13 15.98
CA CYS A 78 -11.18 15.40 16.69
C CYS A 78 -12.15 14.22 16.61
N ARG A 79 -12.33 13.66 15.41
CA ARG A 79 -13.17 12.47 15.18
C ARG A 79 -12.72 11.31 16.06
N ASP A 80 -11.44 10.98 16.01
CA ASP A 80 -10.89 9.82 16.70
C ASP A 80 -11.03 9.96 18.22
N VAL A 81 -10.81 11.16 18.78
CA VAL A 81 -11.02 11.41 20.22
C VAL A 81 -12.49 11.31 20.61
N ILE A 82 -13.41 11.88 19.81
CA ILE A 82 -14.85 11.76 20.04
C ILE A 82 -15.28 10.28 20.04
N ALA A 83 -14.78 9.48 19.09
CA ALA A 83 -15.09 8.06 18.99
C ALA A 83 -14.64 7.28 20.23
N ASN A 84 -13.39 7.46 20.67
CA ASN A 84 -12.88 6.82 21.88
C ASN A 84 -13.66 7.24 23.13
N CYS A 85 -13.99 8.54 23.28
CA CYS A 85 -14.77 9.03 24.40
C CYS A 85 -16.19 8.45 24.42
N LYS A 86 -16.83 8.31 23.26
CA LYS A 86 -18.13 7.64 23.13
C LYS A 86 -18.04 6.17 23.52
N GLN A 87 -16.97 5.48 23.17
CA GLN A 87 -16.77 4.08 23.57
C GLN A 87 -16.60 3.94 25.09
N ILE A 88 -15.76 4.77 25.71
CA ILE A 88 -15.60 4.82 27.18
C ILE A 88 -16.90 5.21 27.87
N HIS A 89 -17.72 6.08 27.25
CA HIS A 89 -19.00 6.47 27.83
C HIS A 89 -20.00 5.31 27.91
N LYS A 90 -19.92 4.32 27.01
CA LYS A 90 -20.74 3.09 27.08
C LYS A 90 -20.34 2.22 28.28
N ASP A 91 -19.03 2.08 28.52
CA ASP A 91 -18.49 1.35 29.67
C ASP A 91 -17.19 2.01 30.16
N LYS A 92 -17.27 2.71 31.30
CA LYS A 92 -16.12 3.41 31.90
C LYS A 92 -15.08 2.46 32.50
N SER A 93 -15.43 1.18 32.71
CA SER A 93 -14.53 0.16 33.24
C SER A 93 -13.71 -0.54 32.14
N ASP A 94 -14.05 -0.31 30.87
CA ASP A 94 -13.34 -0.86 29.71
C ASP A 94 -11.91 -0.28 29.62
N THR A 95 -10.97 -1.05 30.16
CA THR A 95 -9.54 -0.72 30.14
C THR A 95 -9.01 -0.61 28.70
N GLY A 96 -9.53 -1.40 27.76
CA GLY A 96 -9.13 -1.35 26.36
C GLY A 96 -9.52 -0.03 25.69
N ALA A 97 -10.72 0.49 25.99
CA ALA A 97 -11.16 1.80 25.49
C ALA A 97 -10.29 2.95 26.02
N TRP A 98 -9.84 2.89 27.29
CA TRP A 98 -8.90 3.85 27.85
C TRP A 98 -7.50 3.77 27.23
N ILE A 99 -7.00 2.56 26.94
CA ILE A 99 -5.74 2.36 26.20
C ILE A 99 -5.87 2.96 24.79
N ALA A 100 -7.00 2.72 24.11
CA ALA A 100 -7.25 3.25 22.77
C ALA A 100 -7.28 4.79 22.76
N LEU A 101 -7.88 5.42 23.76
CA LEU A 101 -7.81 6.87 23.96
C LEU A 101 -6.37 7.35 24.15
N CYS A 102 -5.58 6.69 25.01
CA CYS A 102 -4.18 7.07 25.23
C CYS A 102 -3.34 6.98 23.95
N LEU A 103 -3.48 5.91 23.16
CA LEU A 103 -2.82 5.79 21.85
C LEU A 103 -3.27 6.87 20.87
N THR A 104 -4.53 7.30 20.94
CA THR A 104 -5.05 8.39 20.11
C THR A 104 -4.39 9.71 20.49
N LEU A 105 -4.31 10.01 21.79
CA LEU A 105 -3.65 11.21 22.32
C LEU A 105 -2.16 11.26 21.99
N ILE A 106 -1.45 10.13 22.08
CA ILE A 106 -0.04 10.03 21.67
C ILE A 106 0.13 10.36 20.18
N GLY A 107 -0.81 9.91 19.34
CA GLY A 107 -0.83 10.22 17.91
C GLY A 107 -0.99 11.72 17.59
N LEU A 108 -1.37 12.56 18.57
CA LEU A 108 -1.52 14.01 18.41
C LEU A 108 -0.22 14.80 18.60
N ILE A 109 0.85 14.16 19.08
CA ILE A 109 2.11 14.83 19.41
C ILE A 109 2.71 15.45 18.12
N PRO A 110 2.87 16.79 18.03
CA PRO A 110 3.23 17.47 16.77
C PRO A 110 4.68 17.27 16.33
N THR A 111 5.59 16.90 17.23
CA THR A 111 7.04 16.86 16.99
C THR A 111 7.49 15.67 16.13
N LEU A 112 6.56 14.84 15.67
CA LEU A 112 6.82 13.65 14.87
C LEU A 112 6.72 14.05 13.40
N GLY A 113 7.77 13.81 12.60
CA GLY A 113 7.73 14.11 11.16
C GLY A 113 6.49 13.49 10.50
N SER A 114 5.85 14.21 9.58
CA SER A 114 4.48 13.89 9.11
C SER A 114 4.31 12.46 8.59
N ALA A 115 5.33 11.89 7.93
CA ALA A 115 5.31 10.49 7.50
C ALA A 115 5.38 9.49 8.66
N VAL A 116 6.22 9.74 9.68
CA VAL A 116 6.30 8.93 10.91
C VAL A 116 4.95 8.97 11.64
N LYS A 117 4.33 10.15 11.73
CA LYS A 117 2.99 10.32 12.31
C LYS A 117 1.94 9.49 11.55
N GLY A 118 1.98 9.48 10.22
CA GLY A 118 1.10 8.65 9.39
C GLY A 118 1.25 7.15 9.68
N VAL A 119 2.48 6.65 9.77
CA VAL A 119 2.75 5.24 10.14
C VAL A 119 2.22 4.92 11.53
N LEU A 120 2.48 5.78 12.52
CA LEU A 120 2.00 5.59 13.90
C LEU A 120 0.46 5.58 13.98
N LYS A 121 -0.23 6.44 13.21
CA LYS A 121 -1.69 6.44 13.14
C LYS A 121 -2.25 5.12 12.62
N ILE A 122 -1.66 4.58 11.56
CA ILE A 122 -2.06 3.27 11.01
C ILE A 122 -1.78 2.17 12.04
N LEU A 123 -0.59 2.13 12.62
CA LEU A 123 -0.23 1.13 13.61
C LEU A 123 -1.19 1.16 14.82
N PHE A 124 -1.45 2.34 15.36
CA PHE A 124 -2.36 2.49 16.50
C PHE A 124 -3.79 2.12 16.16
N LEU A 125 -4.26 2.36 14.93
CA LEU A 125 -5.58 1.89 14.49
C LEU A 125 -5.69 0.36 14.61
N TYR A 126 -4.68 -0.38 14.18
CA TYR A 126 -4.69 -1.85 14.25
C TYR A 126 -4.57 -2.35 15.69
N ILE A 127 -3.73 -1.71 16.52
CA ILE A 127 -3.62 -2.04 17.96
C ILE A 127 -4.98 -1.89 18.65
N ARG A 128 -5.74 -0.84 18.34
CA ARG A 128 -7.07 -0.61 18.91
C ARG A 128 -8.11 -1.66 18.46
N ARG A 129 -7.92 -2.30 17.30
CA ARG A 129 -8.87 -3.27 16.70
C ARG A 129 -8.62 -4.72 17.10
N ALA A 130 -7.36 -5.14 17.20
CA ALA A 130 -7.00 -6.56 17.32
C ALA A 130 -6.51 -6.99 18.72
N GLY A 131 -6.46 -6.08 19.70
CA GLY A 131 -6.21 -6.43 21.11
C GLY A 131 -4.73 -6.68 21.44
N ASN A 132 -4.46 -7.54 22.43
CA ASN A 132 -3.16 -7.64 23.11
C ASN A 132 -2.03 -8.36 22.34
N ASP A 133 -2.31 -8.98 21.19
CA ASP A 133 -1.32 -9.67 20.35
C ASP A 133 -0.66 -8.69 19.37
N VAL A 134 0.37 -8.01 19.87
CA VAL A 134 1.13 -6.99 19.13
C VAL A 134 1.79 -7.56 17.87
N GLY A 135 2.16 -8.85 17.87
CA GLY A 135 2.76 -9.55 16.74
C GLY A 135 1.84 -9.56 15.52
N ILE A 136 0.66 -10.15 15.71
CA ILE A 136 -0.37 -10.22 14.66
C ILE A 136 -0.79 -8.81 14.22
N VAL A 137 -0.96 -7.90 15.18
CA VAL A 137 -1.36 -6.51 14.91
C VAL A 137 -0.37 -5.79 13.99
N VAL A 138 0.92 -5.84 14.30
CA VAL A 138 1.95 -5.16 13.51
C VAL A 138 2.00 -5.72 12.10
N ARG A 139 1.97 -7.06 11.96
CA ARG A 139 1.93 -7.75 10.66
C ARG A 139 0.77 -7.30 9.79
N LEU A 140 -0.43 -7.21 10.36
CA LEU A 140 -1.62 -6.74 9.63
C LEU A 140 -1.52 -5.25 9.25
N ALA A 141 -0.84 -4.45 10.06
CA ALA A 141 -0.61 -3.03 9.78
C ALA A 141 0.47 -2.78 8.71
N LEU A 142 1.38 -3.74 8.43
CA LEU A 142 2.46 -3.56 7.46
C LEU A 142 1.94 -3.21 6.07
N LYS A 143 0.92 -3.91 5.56
CA LYS A 143 0.38 -3.67 4.22
C LYS A 143 -0.15 -2.24 4.03
N PRO A 144 -1.05 -1.70 4.88
CA PRO A 144 -1.48 -0.31 4.76
C PRO A 144 -0.34 0.68 5.02
N ILE A 145 0.63 0.35 5.91
CA ILE A 145 1.82 1.18 6.12
C ILE A 145 2.67 1.28 4.85
N PHE A 146 2.96 0.16 4.18
CA PHE A 146 3.72 0.16 2.93
C PHE A 146 2.96 0.82 1.80
N SER A 147 1.63 0.65 1.72
CA SER A 147 0.79 1.40 0.79
C SER A 147 0.93 2.91 1.01
N PHE A 148 0.84 3.37 2.26
CA PHE A 148 1.05 4.77 2.62
C PHE A 148 2.47 5.26 2.29
N LEU A 149 3.52 4.53 2.67
CA LEU A 149 4.91 4.92 2.42
C LEU A 149 5.29 4.90 0.94
N ASN A 150 4.62 4.07 0.13
CA ASN A 150 4.86 4.00 -1.31
C ASN A 150 4.08 5.04 -2.11
N ASP A 151 3.15 5.76 -1.49
CA ASP A 151 2.43 6.86 -2.13
C ASP A 151 3.44 7.91 -2.65
N PRO A 152 3.33 8.35 -3.92
CA PRO A 152 4.27 9.30 -4.52
C PRO A 152 4.47 10.58 -3.71
N LYS A 153 3.45 11.08 -3.02
CA LYS A 153 3.57 12.27 -2.16
C LYS A 153 4.34 11.98 -0.90
N VAL A 154 4.08 10.82 -0.29
CA VAL A 154 4.77 10.41 0.92
C VAL A 154 6.24 10.19 0.62
N LYS A 155 6.56 9.61 -0.55
CA LYS A 155 7.94 9.56 -1.09
C LYS A 155 8.56 10.94 -1.23
N GLY A 156 7.81 11.93 -1.73
CA GLY A 156 8.26 13.33 -1.78
C GLY A 156 8.57 13.94 -0.40
N ILE A 157 7.84 13.54 0.66
CA ILE A 157 8.04 14.01 2.03
C ILE A 157 9.23 13.31 2.71
N ILE A 158 9.38 12.00 2.55
CA ILE A 158 10.47 11.23 3.17
C ILE A 158 11.79 11.33 2.39
N GLY A 159 11.74 11.84 1.16
CA GLY A 159 12.90 12.02 0.28
C GLY A 159 13.55 10.68 -0.06
N ASN A 160 14.87 10.60 0.15
CA ASN A 160 15.67 9.41 -0.19
C ASN A 160 15.58 8.28 0.85
N LYS A 161 14.77 8.43 1.92
CA LYS A 161 14.61 7.40 2.94
C LYS A 161 13.77 6.24 2.39
N SER A 162 14.23 5.01 2.62
CA SER A 162 13.43 3.84 2.28
C SER A 162 12.29 3.64 3.28
N SER A 163 11.26 2.88 2.90
CA SER A 163 10.17 2.50 3.81
C SER A 163 10.69 1.76 5.05
N LYS A 164 11.78 0.99 4.90
CA LYS A 164 12.50 0.35 6.00
C LYS A 164 13.11 1.36 6.95
N ASP A 165 13.81 2.38 6.44
CA ASP A 165 14.40 3.43 7.28
C ASP A 165 13.33 4.19 8.07
N VAL A 166 12.20 4.49 7.43
CA VAL A 166 11.07 5.15 8.11
C VAL A 166 10.49 4.26 9.21
N MET A 167 10.35 2.96 8.97
CA MET A 167 9.87 2.01 9.98
C MET A 167 10.84 1.83 11.16
N LEU A 168 12.16 1.85 10.91
CA LEU A 168 13.16 1.85 11.98
C LEU A 168 13.09 3.14 12.80
N ILE A 169 12.89 4.29 12.16
CA ILE A 169 12.65 5.57 12.86
C ILE A 169 11.38 5.48 13.72
N VAL A 170 10.31 4.86 13.21
CA VAL A 170 9.07 4.63 13.97
C VAL A 170 9.32 3.78 15.22
N ALA A 171 10.11 2.71 15.11
CA ALA A 171 10.46 1.88 16.26
C ALA A 171 11.23 2.66 17.33
N VAL A 172 12.23 3.45 16.92
CA VAL A 172 12.95 4.37 17.83
C VAL A 172 11.97 5.34 18.51
N GLN A 173 11.09 5.96 17.72
CA GLN A 173 10.12 6.92 18.22
C GLN A 173 9.14 6.31 19.24
N LEU A 174 8.68 5.08 19.00
CA LEU A 174 7.83 4.34 19.94
C LEU A 174 8.53 4.13 21.29
N ARG A 175 9.84 3.85 21.30
CA ARG A 175 10.62 3.71 22.55
C ARG A 175 10.83 5.04 23.26
N GLU A 176 11.10 6.11 22.52
CA GLU A 176 11.20 7.46 23.07
C GLU A 176 9.88 7.90 23.72
N LEU A 177 8.75 7.66 23.04
CA LEU A 177 7.42 7.89 23.58
C LEU A 177 7.22 7.06 24.85
N ALA A 178 7.48 5.76 24.81
CA ALA A 178 7.34 4.88 25.99
C ALA A 178 8.20 5.29 27.19
N SER A 179 9.30 6.01 26.96
CA SER A 179 10.22 6.47 27.99
C SER A 179 9.84 7.85 28.55
N SER A 180 9.28 8.71 27.70
CA SER A 180 9.00 10.10 28.03
C SER A 180 7.57 10.36 28.51
N ILE A 181 6.58 9.57 28.05
CA ILE A 181 5.18 9.83 28.36
C ILE A 181 4.85 9.64 29.84
N ASN A 182 4.03 10.55 30.37
CA ASN A 182 3.41 10.43 31.68
C ASN A 182 1.91 10.81 31.63
N ALA A 183 1.19 10.50 32.70
CA ALA A 183 -0.26 10.74 32.79
C ALA A 183 -0.61 12.23 32.59
N GLN A 184 0.20 13.13 33.14
CA GLN A 184 -0.05 14.57 33.03
C GLN A 184 0.09 15.07 31.59
N GLN A 185 1.07 14.57 30.84
CA GLN A 185 1.23 14.91 29.42
C GLN A 185 0.05 14.42 28.58
N LEU A 186 -0.44 13.20 28.81
CA LEU A 186 -1.63 12.68 28.12
C LEU A 186 -2.86 13.52 28.43
N ILE A 187 -3.01 13.93 29.69
CA ILE A 187 -4.08 14.82 30.13
C ILE A 187 -3.99 16.20 29.45
N SER A 188 -2.79 16.78 29.35
CA SER A 188 -2.58 18.04 28.64
C SER A 188 -2.86 17.93 27.13
N LEU A 189 -2.48 16.81 26.50
CA LEU A 189 -2.85 16.53 25.10
C LEU A 189 -4.38 16.44 24.94
N PHE A 190 -5.06 15.85 25.92
CA PHE A 190 -6.52 15.76 25.92
C PHE A 190 -7.18 17.13 26.07
N ASP A 191 -6.66 18.00 26.95
CA ASP A 191 -7.13 19.37 27.09
C ASP A 191 -6.97 20.18 25.79
N ASN A 192 -5.81 20.03 25.14
CA ASN A 192 -5.54 20.70 23.86
C ASN A 192 -6.53 20.29 22.78
N ILE A 193 -6.77 18.99 22.58
CA ILE A 193 -7.70 18.52 21.54
C ILE A 193 -9.16 18.87 21.89
N ILE A 194 -9.54 18.96 23.16
CA ILE A 194 -10.86 19.48 23.57
C ILE A 194 -11.03 20.93 23.12
N SER A 195 -10.01 21.77 23.28
CA SER A 195 -10.04 23.15 22.80
C SER A 195 -10.20 23.22 21.27
N VAL A 196 -9.49 22.34 20.54
CA VAL A 196 -9.61 22.23 19.08
C VAL A 196 -11.02 21.78 18.67
N ILE A 197 -11.58 20.74 19.30
CA ILE A 197 -12.95 20.26 19.04
C ILE A 197 -13.96 21.41 19.26
N GLY A 198 -13.85 22.14 20.38
CA GLY A 198 -14.72 23.28 20.66
C GLY A 198 -14.60 24.39 19.60
N SER A 199 -13.38 24.67 19.14
CA SER A 199 -13.12 25.65 18.08
C SER A 199 -13.72 25.22 16.74
N CYS A 200 -13.58 23.94 16.37
CA CYS A 200 -14.19 23.36 15.17
C CYS A 200 -15.71 23.44 15.23
N ILE A 201 -16.32 23.03 16.34
CA ILE A 201 -17.78 23.10 16.52
C ILE A 201 -18.28 24.55 16.39
N ASN A 202 -17.59 25.52 17.00
CA ASN A 202 -18.01 26.92 16.95
C ASN A 202 -17.94 27.51 15.53
N LYS A 203 -16.99 27.06 14.70
CA LYS A 203 -16.91 27.44 13.29
C LYS A 203 -18.03 26.81 12.44
N ILE A 204 -18.47 25.60 12.80
CA ILE A 204 -19.49 24.84 12.04
C ILE A 204 -20.91 25.29 12.40
N LYS A 205 -21.16 25.62 13.68
CA LYS A 205 -22.47 26.01 14.21
C LYS A 205 -23.29 26.98 13.35
N PRO A 206 -22.71 28.05 12.75
CA PRO A 206 -23.48 29.01 11.95
C PRO A 206 -24.07 28.43 10.65
N PHE A 207 -23.52 27.32 10.15
CA PHE A 207 -23.86 26.74 8.85
C PHE A 207 -24.54 25.37 8.96
N ALA A 208 -24.55 24.80 10.16
CA ALA A 208 -25.08 23.48 10.42
C ALA A 208 -26.58 23.50 10.77
N PRO A 209 -27.35 22.48 10.35
CA PRO A 209 -28.73 22.29 10.81
C PRO A 209 -28.85 22.10 12.34
N ASP A 210 -30.00 22.40 12.94
CA ASP A 210 -30.16 22.35 14.41
C ASP A 210 -29.89 20.96 15.02
N ASN A 211 -30.35 19.89 14.36
CA ASN A 211 -30.10 18.51 14.81
C ASN A 211 -28.61 18.15 14.80
N VAL A 212 -27.85 18.71 13.85
CA VAL A 212 -26.40 18.57 13.74
C VAL A 212 -25.72 19.27 14.92
N VAL A 213 -26.09 20.52 15.17
CA VAL A 213 -25.54 21.30 16.28
C VAL A 213 -25.83 20.62 17.63
N LEU A 214 -27.02 20.07 17.80
CA LEU A 214 -27.39 19.27 18.99
C LEU A 214 -26.50 18.03 19.14
N SER A 215 -26.30 17.25 18.08
CA SER A 215 -25.45 16.05 18.09
C SER A 215 -23.98 16.37 18.38
N LEU A 216 -23.46 17.46 17.83
CA LEU A 216 -22.11 17.95 18.09
C LEU A 216 -21.93 18.37 19.55
N ASN A 217 -22.87 19.16 20.08
CA ASN A 217 -22.82 19.59 21.48
C ASN A 217 -22.95 18.39 22.44
N TYR A 218 -23.77 17.40 22.11
CA TYR A 218 -23.87 16.15 22.88
C TYR A 218 -22.58 15.33 22.83
N SER A 219 -21.97 15.19 21.66
CA SER A 219 -20.67 14.50 21.52
C SER A 219 -19.58 15.23 22.30
N PHE A 220 -19.57 16.57 22.27
CA PHE A 220 -18.62 17.38 23.01
C PHE A 220 -18.84 17.32 24.53
N SER A 221 -20.08 17.22 25.01
CA SER A 221 -20.36 17.04 26.43
C SER A 221 -19.87 15.69 26.95
N ILE A 222 -20.00 14.62 26.14
CA ILE A 222 -19.39 13.31 26.44
C ILE A 222 -17.87 13.44 26.60
N VAL A 223 -17.19 14.07 25.63
CA VAL A 223 -15.74 14.24 25.67
C VAL A 223 -15.30 14.95 26.95
N LYS A 224 -15.97 16.05 27.33
CA LYS A 224 -15.68 16.77 28.59
C LYS A 224 -15.87 15.89 29.84
N ASN A 225 -16.98 15.15 29.92
CA ASN A 225 -17.25 14.26 31.05
C ASN A 225 -16.17 13.16 31.19
N ILE A 226 -15.74 12.58 30.07
CA ILE A 226 -14.65 11.59 30.07
C ILE A 226 -13.35 12.23 30.55
N ARG A 227 -12.99 13.42 30.04
CA ARG A 227 -11.80 14.14 30.49
C ARG A 227 -11.82 14.47 31.97
N ASP A 228 -12.95 14.91 32.54
CA ASP A 228 -13.07 15.24 33.96
C ASP A 228 -12.76 14.04 34.87
N SER A 229 -13.00 12.82 34.37
CA SER A 229 -12.76 11.56 35.10
C SER A 229 -11.51 10.81 34.64
N ALA A 230 -10.73 11.35 33.70
CA ALA A 230 -9.65 10.62 33.02
C ALA A 230 -8.35 10.46 33.83
N GLN A 231 -8.08 11.35 34.81
CA GLN A 231 -6.78 11.39 35.50
C GLN A 231 -6.38 10.03 36.10
N LYS A 232 -7.28 9.44 36.89
CA LYS A 232 -7.01 8.17 37.57
C LYS A 232 -6.93 6.99 36.59
N PRO A 233 -7.93 6.74 35.71
CA PRO A 233 -7.86 5.67 34.72
C PRO A 233 -6.58 5.73 33.87
N ILE A 234 -6.21 6.89 33.34
CA ILE A 234 -4.98 7.07 32.54
C ILE A 234 -3.73 6.75 33.37
N SER A 235 -3.68 7.20 34.63
CA SER A 235 -2.57 6.89 35.53
C SER A 235 -2.46 5.40 35.80
N ASP A 236 -3.59 4.72 36.04
CA ASP A 236 -3.64 3.30 36.37
C ASP A 236 -3.19 2.41 35.20
N ILE A 237 -3.43 2.83 33.95
CA ILE A 237 -3.07 2.08 32.73
C ILE A 237 -1.74 2.52 32.10
N LEU A 238 -1.08 3.57 32.62
CA LEU A 238 0.06 4.20 31.97
C LEU A 238 1.18 3.21 31.62
N GLU A 239 1.52 2.31 32.55
CA GLU A 239 2.56 1.31 32.31
C GLU A 239 2.14 0.24 31.28
N GLN A 240 0.84 -0.06 31.17
CA GLN A 240 0.34 -0.93 30.11
C GLN A 240 0.49 -0.28 28.73
N VAL A 241 0.18 1.02 28.63
CA VAL A 241 0.38 1.80 27.40
C VAL A 241 1.87 1.86 27.04
N LYS A 242 2.76 2.15 27.99
CA LYS A 242 4.22 2.15 27.75
C LYS A 242 4.74 0.79 27.31
N SER A 243 4.27 -0.29 27.96
CA SER A 243 4.63 -1.65 27.56
C SER A 243 4.15 -1.97 26.14
N LEU A 244 2.94 -1.56 25.78
CA LEU A 244 2.40 -1.72 24.43
C LEU A 244 3.23 -1.00 23.37
N LEU A 245 3.67 0.23 23.65
CA LEU A 245 4.58 0.97 22.77
C LEU A 245 5.93 0.27 22.60
N ARG A 246 6.54 -0.22 23.69
CA ARG A 246 7.82 -0.96 23.65
C ARG A 246 7.69 -2.25 22.85
N ARG A 247 6.67 -3.07 23.14
CA ARG A 247 6.40 -4.30 22.39
C ARG A 247 6.14 -4.01 20.91
N SER A 248 5.43 -2.93 20.60
CA SER A 248 5.19 -2.52 19.21
C SER A 248 6.49 -2.11 18.52
N ALA A 249 7.40 -1.42 19.22
CA ALA A 249 8.71 -1.08 18.69
C ALA A 249 9.53 -2.34 18.36
N ASP A 250 9.58 -3.29 19.30
CA ASP A 250 10.31 -4.53 19.15
C ASP A 250 9.76 -5.36 17.99
N GLU A 251 8.43 -5.44 17.87
CA GLU A 251 7.80 -6.17 16.77
C GLU A 251 7.96 -5.45 15.43
N VAL A 252 7.85 -4.13 15.38
CA VAL A 252 8.16 -3.36 14.16
C VAL A 252 9.59 -3.62 13.72
N GLU A 253 10.55 -3.63 14.64
CA GLU A 253 11.95 -3.98 14.31
C GLU A 253 12.10 -5.43 13.89
N ASN A 254 11.46 -6.38 14.58
CA ASN A 254 11.50 -7.80 14.21
C ASN A 254 10.96 -8.01 12.80
N GLU A 255 9.78 -7.48 12.52
CA GLU A 255 9.17 -7.52 11.19
C GLU A 255 10.09 -6.82 10.19
N VAL A 256 10.62 -5.63 10.46
CA VAL A 256 11.52 -4.91 9.54
C VAL A 256 12.88 -5.59 9.33
N ASN A 257 13.36 -6.37 10.30
CA ASN A 257 14.59 -7.16 10.21
C ASN A 257 14.35 -8.50 9.50
N GLN A 258 13.15 -9.05 9.61
CA GLN A 258 12.69 -10.22 8.85
C GLN A 258 12.25 -9.85 7.43
N LEU A 259 11.81 -8.61 7.23
CA LEU A 259 11.67 -8.00 5.92
C LEU A 259 13.07 -8.01 5.30
N PRO A 260 13.24 -8.64 4.12
CA PRO A 260 14.53 -8.66 3.47
C PRO A 260 15.01 -7.22 3.36
N THR A 261 16.20 -6.93 3.90
CA THR A 261 16.88 -5.65 3.69
C THR A 261 16.80 -5.35 2.20
N SER A 262 16.05 -4.31 1.84
CA SER A 262 15.67 -3.93 0.49
C SER A 262 16.82 -4.23 -0.47
N PHE A 263 16.63 -5.13 -1.44
CA PHE A 263 17.68 -5.44 -2.41
C PHE A 263 19.06 -5.67 -1.78
N LYS A 264 19.23 -6.68 -0.91
CA LYS A 264 20.58 -7.23 -0.66
C LYS A 264 20.77 -8.48 -1.49
N GLY A 265 21.71 -8.38 -2.43
CA GLY A 265 22.28 -9.55 -3.10
C GLY A 265 22.74 -10.58 -2.06
N LEU A 266 22.39 -11.84 -2.31
CA LEU A 266 22.90 -12.98 -1.56
C LEU A 266 24.44 -13.06 -1.71
N PRO A 267 25.16 -13.80 -0.84
CA PRO A 267 26.62 -13.92 -0.82
C PRO A 267 27.28 -14.40 -2.13
N ASN A 268 26.50 -14.72 -3.17
CA ASN A 268 26.95 -15.12 -4.51
C ASN A 268 26.43 -14.21 -5.64
N GLY A 269 25.93 -13.01 -5.33
CA GLY A 269 25.51 -12.04 -6.35
C GLY A 269 24.22 -12.40 -7.11
N ALA A 270 23.36 -13.23 -6.54
CA ALA A 270 22.01 -13.49 -7.06
C ALA A 270 20.98 -12.65 -6.29
N VAL A 271 20.20 -11.85 -7.03
CA VAL A 271 19.04 -11.08 -6.53
C VAL A 271 17.84 -12.02 -6.57
N VAL A 272 17.17 -12.24 -5.43
CA VAL A 272 15.89 -12.95 -5.41
C VAL A 272 14.78 -11.91 -5.53
N HIS A 273 14.10 -11.91 -6.67
CA HIS A 273 12.94 -11.09 -6.94
C HIS A 273 11.70 -11.77 -6.34
N GLN A 274 11.07 -11.16 -5.34
CA GLN A 274 9.84 -11.71 -4.75
C GLN A 274 8.61 -11.25 -5.55
N LEU A 275 7.58 -12.09 -5.59
CA LEU A 275 6.29 -11.74 -6.18
C LEU A 275 5.62 -10.65 -5.33
N ASP A 276 4.83 -9.80 -5.97
CA ASP A 276 3.92 -8.90 -5.27
C ASP A 276 3.02 -9.70 -4.30
N GLU A 277 2.81 -9.21 -3.08
CA GLU A 277 2.07 -9.94 -2.05
C GLU A 277 0.63 -10.27 -2.47
N SER A 278 -0.01 -9.46 -3.32
CA SER A 278 -1.34 -9.73 -3.85
C SER A 278 -1.35 -10.91 -4.82
N VAL A 279 -0.21 -11.20 -5.46
CA VAL A 279 0.00 -12.32 -6.37
C VAL A 279 0.47 -13.54 -5.59
N ALA A 280 1.36 -13.35 -4.62
CA ALA A 280 1.87 -14.41 -3.74
C ALA A 280 0.76 -15.00 -2.84
N ALA A 281 -0.25 -14.21 -2.49
CA ALA A 281 -1.42 -14.67 -1.73
C ALA A 281 -2.47 -15.41 -2.59
N ILE A 282 -2.32 -15.42 -3.93
CA ILE A 282 -3.19 -16.21 -4.79
C ILE A 282 -2.73 -17.66 -4.76
N ASP A 283 -3.54 -18.50 -4.11
CA ASP A 283 -3.51 -19.94 -4.35
C ASP A 283 -4.52 -20.28 -5.46
N PRO A 284 -4.07 -20.59 -6.69
CA PRO A 284 -4.97 -20.84 -7.80
C PRO A 284 -5.89 -22.06 -7.61
N LYS A 285 -5.59 -22.93 -6.65
CA LYS A 285 -6.43 -24.09 -6.30
C LYS A 285 -7.67 -23.69 -5.50
N PHE A 286 -7.59 -22.62 -4.73
CA PHE A 286 -8.67 -22.17 -3.85
C PHE A 286 -9.31 -20.86 -4.32
N ILE A 287 -8.59 -20.03 -5.07
CA ILE A 287 -9.08 -18.74 -5.59
C ILE A 287 -9.47 -18.87 -7.06
N ARG A 288 -10.77 -18.74 -7.34
CA ARG A 288 -11.30 -18.76 -8.72
C ARG A 288 -10.93 -17.50 -9.49
N MET A 289 -9.95 -17.62 -10.37
CA MET A 289 -9.59 -16.59 -11.35
C MET A 289 -10.35 -16.75 -12.66
N THR A 290 -10.72 -15.64 -13.30
CA THR A 290 -11.17 -15.62 -14.70
C THR A 290 -10.03 -16.04 -15.62
N ASN A 291 -10.32 -16.46 -16.85
CA ASN A 291 -9.27 -16.86 -17.79
C ASN A 291 -8.31 -15.69 -18.11
N ALA A 292 -8.83 -14.47 -18.27
CA ALA A 292 -8.00 -13.27 -18.45
C ALA A 292 -7.03 -13.06 -17.28
N GLN A 293 -7.51 -13.25 -16.04
CA GLN A 293 -6.66 -13.17 -14.85
C GLN A 293 -5.63 -14.31 -14.79
N LYS A 294 -5.94 -15.49 -15.31
CA LYS A 294 -4.99 -16.61 -15.39
C LYS A 294 -3.85 -16.34 -16.38
N GLY A 295 -4.15 -15.73 -17.53
CA GLY A 295 -3.13 -15.30 -18.50
C GLY A 295 -2.16 -14.31 -17.86
N LEU A 296 -2.69 -13.24 -17.27
CA LEU A 296 -1.92 -12.21 -16.57
C LEU A 296 -1.13 -12.75 -15.36
N TYR A 297 -1.73 -13.65 -14.59
CA TYR A 297 -1.05 -14.33 -13.50
C TYR A 297 0.13 -15.17 -14.01
N GLY A 298 -0.03 -15.87 -15.13
CA GLY A 298 1.05 -16.60 -15.79
C GLY A 298 2.25 -15.71 -16.10
N GLU A 299 2.00 -14.56 -16.74
CA GLU A 299 3.02 -13.56 -17.07
C GLU A 299 3.77 -13.03 -15.84
N ILE A 300 3.06 -12.71 -14.75
CA ILE A 300 3.69 -12.22 -13.52
C ILE A 300 4.61 -13.29 -12.91
N ILE A 301 4.16 -14.55 -12.90
CA ILE A 301 4.93 -15.67 -12.35
C ILE A 301 6.15 -16.00 -13.21
N SER A 302 6.04 -15.92 -14.54
CA SER A 302 7.17 -16.15 -15.45
C SER A 302 8.20 -15.01 -15.41
N ASP A 303 7.76 -13.74 -15.34
CA ASP A 303 8.65 -12.59 -15.12
C ASP A 303 9.46 -12.76 -13.84
N ASN A 304 8.78 -13.08 -12.74
CA ASN A 304 9.43 -13.34 -11.47
C ASN A 304 10.44 -14.50 -11.55
N PHE A 305 10.08 -15.58 -12.24
CA PHE A 305 10.95 -16.73 -12.46
C PHE A 305 12.23 -16.38 -13.22
N MET A 306 12.13 -15.54 -14.26
CA MET A 306 13.24 -15.10 -15.10
C MET A 306 14.17 -14.17 -14.33
N LEU A 307 13.60 -13.17 -13.65
CA LEU A 307 14.35 -12.22 -12.82
C LEU A 307 15.17 -12.95 -11.75
N ASN A 308 14.57 -13.93 -11.06
CA ASN A 308 15.26 -14.79 -10.08
C ASN A 308 16.39 -15.65 -10.67
N ARG A 309 16.46 -15.79 -11.99
CA ARG A 309 17.51 -16.53 -12.71
C ARG A 309 18.51 -15.62 -13.41
N ARG A 310 18.62 -14.37 -12.97
CA ARG A 310 19.57 -13.37 -13.50
C ARG A 310 19.31 -12.99 -14.96
N PHE A 311 18.05 -12.98 -15.34
CA PHE A 311 17.60 -12.38 -16.60
C PHE A 311 17.08 -10.97 -16.33
N LYS A 312 17.47 -10.00 -17.15
CA LYS A 312 17.00 -8.61 -17.08
C LYS A 312 15.92 -8.40 -18.13
N ASN A 313 14.72 -7.98 -17.72
CA ASN A 313 13.62 -7.67 -18.64
C ASN A 313 13.97 -6.43 -19.49
N MET A 314 13.75 -6.53 -20.81
CA MET A 314 14.05 -5.51 -21.81
C MET A 314 12.80 -4.91 -22.46
N LEU A 315 11.61 -5.36 -22.08
CA LEU A 315 10.36 -4.74 -22.55
C LEU A 315 10.28 -3.27 -22.10
N PRO A 316 9.42 -2.44 -22.71
CA PRO A 316 9.17 -1.07 -22.26
C PRO A 316 8.76 -0.99 -20.77
N GLU A 317 9.12 0.09 -20.07
CA GLU A 317 8.90 0.22 -18.61
C GLU A 317 7.43 0.00 -18.19
N ASP A 318 6.48 0.45 -19.00
CA ASP A 318 5.05 0.28 -18.76
C ASP A 318 4.60 -1.18 -18.90
N ARG A 319 5.43 -2.06 -19.48
CA ARG A 319 5.21 -3.51 -19.64
C ARG A 319 6.03 -4.37 -18.68
N GLN A 320 7.01 -3.80 -17.97
CA GLN A 320 7.91 -4.54 -17.06
C GLN A 320 7.26 -4.84 -15.69
N VAL A 321 6.35 -3.99 -15.22
CA VAL A 321 5.67 -4.16 -13.93
C VAL A 321 4.19 -4.45 -14.17
N ARG A 322 3.78 -5.69 -13.89
CA ARG A 322 2.42 -6.19 -14.11
C ARG A 322 1.74 -6.48 -12.78
N THR A 323 0.47 -6.13 -12.67
CA THR A 323 -0.36 -6.35 -11.48
C THR A 323 -1.66 -7.06 -11.86
N MET A 324 -2.30 -7.77 -10.91
CA MET A 324 -3.58 -8.46 -11.16
C MET A 324 -4.76 -7.51 -11.48
N ALA A 325 -4.55 -6.19 -11.37
CA ALA A 325 -5.52 -5.17 -11.72
C ALA A 325 -5.36 -4.66 -13.16
N ASP A 326 -4.28 -5.05 -13.86
CA ASP A 326 -4.03 -4.61 -15.22
C ASP A 326 -5.02 -5.26 -16.19
N LYS A 327 -5.42 -4.50 -17.21
CA LYS A 327 -6.20 -5.06 -18.31
C LYS A 327 -5.28 -5.92 -19.17
N PRO A 328 -5.74 -7.10 -19.64
CA PRO A 328 -5.01 -7.86 -20.64
C PRO A 328 -4.74 -6.97 -21.84
N ARG A 329 -3.45 -6.83 -22.19
CA ARG A 329 -3.02 -5.87 -23.22
C ARG A 329 -3.08 -6.47 -24.63
N GLY A 330 -3.34 -7.77 -24.73
CA GLY A 330 -3.50 -8.51 -25.98
C GLY A 330 -2.17 -8.84 -26.65
N ARG A 331 -2.30 -9.51 -27.81
CA ARG A 331 -1.25 -10.24 -28.54
C ARG A 331 0.06 -9.46 -28.71
N GLY A 332 1.11 -9.91 -28.03
CA GLY A 332 2.48 -9.42 -28.16
C GLY A 332 3.51 -10.47 -27.76
N ILE A 333 4.78 -10.09 -27.68
CA ILE A 333 5.79 -10.92 -27.02
C ILE A 333 5.62 -10.77 -25.50
N ASP A 334 5.53 -11.89 -24.77
CA ASP A 334 5.30 -11.86 -23.31
C ASP A 334 6.54 -11.41 -22.54
N GLY A 335 7.74 -11.77 -23.01
CA GLY A 335 8.99 -11.39 -22.37
C GLY A 335 10.17 -11.34 -23.32
N ILE A 336 11.02 -10.33 -23.14
CA ILE A 336 12.32 -10.20 -23.81
C ILE A 336 13.34 -9.97 -22.70
N TYR A 337 14.35 -10.84 -22.59
CA TYR A 337 15.32 -10.73 -21.51
C TYR A 337 16.78 -10.82 -21.98
N GLU A 338 17.63 -10.01 -21.35
CA GLU A 338 19.08 -10.13 -21.40
C GLU A 338 19.53 -11.11 -20.31
N ASN A 339 20.26 -12.16 -20.70
CA ASN A 339 20.87 -13.08 -19.76
C ASN A 339 22.15 -12.47 -19.19
N LEU A 340 22.17 -12.21 -17.88
CA LEU A 340 23.35 -11.67 -17.21
C LEU A 340 24.44 -12.73 -16.96
N ALA A 341 24.19 -14.00 -17.33
CA ALA A 341 25.11 -15.12 -17.29
C ALA A 341 25.00 -15.98 -18.58
N PRO A 342 25.43 -15.46 -19.75
CA PRO A 342 25.32 -16.16 -21.03
C PRO A 342 26.16 -17.45 -21.09
N PRO A 343 25.81 -18.45 -21.94
CA PRO A 343 24.79 -18.44 -23.00
C PRO A 343 23.42 -19.04 -22.58
N PRO A 344 22.32 -18.74 -23.32
CA PRO A 344 22.23 -17.80 -24.44
C PRO A 344 22.27 -16.34 -23.95
N PRO A 345 22.75 -15.37 -24.74
CA PRO A 345 22.84 -13.96 -24.31
C PRO A 345 21.48 -13.28 -24.19
N PHE A 346 20.50 -13.69 -24.98
CA PHE A 346 19.13 -13.18 -24.91
C PHE A 346 18.14 -14.33 -24.96
N VAL A 347 16.98 -14.13 -24.31
CA VAL A 347 15.87 -15.08 -24.33
C VAL A 347 14.58 -14.33 -24.60
N ILE A 348 13.79 -14.85 -25.54
CA ILE A 348 12.44 -14.39 -25.83
C ILE A 348 11.49 -15.46 -25.31
N THR A 349 10.49 -15.05 -24.55
CA THR A 349 9.59 -15.99 -23.88
C THR A 349 8.15 -15.82 -24.32
N GLU A 350 7.45 -16.94 -24.34
CA GLU A 350 6.00 -17.04 -24.35
C GLU A 350 5.56 -17.81 -23.10
N THR A 351 4.53 -17.36 -22.40
CA THR A 351 4.02 -17.97 -21.19
C THR A 351 2.58 -18.41 -21.36
N LYS A 352 2.28 -19.68 -21.02
CA LYS A 352 0.90 -20.18 -20.99
C LYS A 352 0.52 -20.66 -19.60
N TYR A 353 -0.69 -20.32 -19.18
CA TYR A 353 -1.29 -20.87 -17.97
C TYR A 353 -2.04 -22.16 -18.31
N ARG A 354 -1.61 -23.30 -17.78
CA ARG A 354 -2.25 -24.61 -17.98
C ARG A 354 -3.28 -24.88 -16.88
N THR A 355 -4.52 -25.17 -17.28
CA THR A 355 -5.57 -25.58 -16.34
C THR A 355 -5.47 -27.07 -16.00
N GLU A 356 -6.09 -27.48 -14.88
CA GLU A 356 -6.19 -28.90 -14.50
C GLU A 356 -6.84 -29.77 -15.60
N SER A 357 -7.72 -29.19 -16.41
CA SER A 357 -8.33 -29.84 -17.57
C SER A 357 -7.41 -30.00 -18.79
N GLY A 358 -6.14 -29.57 -18.68
CA GLY A 358 -5.14 -29.68 -19.74
C GLY A 358 -5.21 -28.60 -20.82
N LYS A 359 -6.10 -27.60 -20.68
CA LYS A 359 -6.21 -26.48 -21.61
C LYS A 359 -5.20 -25.39 -21.28
N PHE A 360 -4.76 -24.68 -22.31
CA PHE A 360 -3.85 -23.54 -22.18
C PHE A 360 -4.64 -22.25 -22.29
N ILE A 361 -4.46 -21.37 -21.31
CA ILE A 361 -5.05 -20.03 -21.30
C ILE A 361 -4.03 -19.06 -21.85
N ASP A 362 -4.48 -18.29 -22.83
CA ASP A 362 -3.73 -17.22 -23.47
C ASP A 362 -3.87 -15.88 -22.71
N ASP A 363 -3.05 -14.90 -23.06
CA ASP A 363 -3.09 -13.53 -22.53
C ASP A 363 -4.47 -12.86 -22.72
N ASP A 364 -5.14 -13.15 -23.84
CA ASP A 364 -6.49 -12.70 -24.18
C ASP A 364 -7.62 -13.41 -23.40
N GLY A 365 -7.27 -14.39 -22.55
CA GLY A 365 -8.20 -15.16 -21.74
C GLY A 365 -8.95 -16.27 -22.49
N LEU A 366 -8.56 -16.60 -23.72
CA LEU A 366 -9.14 -17.72 -24.46
C LEU A 366 -8.48 -19.04 -24.06
N ALA A 367 -9.31 -20.04 -23.76
CA ALA A 367 -8.85 -21.41 -23.52
C ALA A 367 -8.66 -22.14 -24.85
N LYS A 368 -7.45 -22.66 -25.10
CA LYS A 368 -7.07 -23.34 -26.33
C LYS A 368 -6.51 -24.74 -26.04
N ASP A 369 -6.74 -25.65 -26.97
CA ASP A 369 -6.18 -27.01 -26.91
C ASP A 369 -4.74 -27.05 -27.47
N SER A 370 -4.38 -26.09 -28.32
CA SER A 370 -3.01 -25.89 -28.81
C SER A 370 -2.29 -24.79 -28.03
N VAL A 371 -1.00 -25.03 -27.74
CA VAL A 371 -0.17 -24.14 -26.92
C VAL A 371 0.27 -22.88 -27.67
N LEU A 372 0.59 -23.01 -28.97
CA LEU A 372 1.02 -21.91 -29.83
C LEU A 372 0.10 -21.84 -31.05
N SER A 373 -0.35 -20.63 -31.38
CA SER A 373 -1.34 -20.40 -32.44
C SER A 373 -0.72 -19.88 -33.75
N MET A 374 -1.43 -20.07 -34.87
CA MET A 374 -1.04 -19.47 -36.15
C MET A 374 -1.50 -18.02 -36.22
N THR A 375 -0.58 -17.11 -36.55
CA THR A 375 -0.89 -15.70 -36.73
C THR A 375 -0.97 -15.37 -38.22
N LYS A 376 -2.03 -14.64 -38.60
CA LYS A 376 -2.24 -14.19 -39.97
C LYS A 376 -1.02 -13.38 -40.44
N HIS A 377 -0.44 -13.76 -41.59
CA HIS A 377 0.70 -13.07 -42.22
C HIS A 377 2.02 -13.02 -41.41
N SER A 378 2.16 -13.79 -40.34
CA SER A 378 3.43 -13.85 -39.56
C SER A 378 3.78 -15.24 -39.04
N GLY A 379 3.16 -16.28 -39.58
CA GLY A 379 3.48 -17.67 -39.23
C GLY A 379 3.02 -18.08 -37.82
N LYS A 380 3.58 -19.19 -37.34
CA LYS A 380 3.29 -19.75 -36.02
C LYS A 380 3.86 -18.84 -34.93
N GLN A 381 3.11 -18.62 -33.85
CA GLN A 381 3.59 -17.88 -32.68
C GLN A 381 4.94 -18.47 -32.20
N MET A 382 5.88 -17.59 -31.87
CA MET A 382 7.27 -17.92 -31.54
C MET A 382 8.13 -18.49 -32.70
N SER A 383 7.68 -18.48 -33.95
CA SER A 383 8.60 -18.73 -35.08
C SER A 383 9.54 -17.53 -35.28
N ASP A 384 10.66 -17.73 -35.97
CA ASP A 384 11.60 -16.63 -36.25
C ASP A 384 10.90 -15.49 -37.02
N GLU A 385 10.06 -15.84 -38.01
CA GLU A 385 9.27 -14.85 -38.75
C GLU A 385 8.32 -14.06 -37.83
N TRP A 386 7.68 -14.75 -36.88
CA TRP A 386 6.73 -14.14 -35.95
C TRP A 386 7.42 -13.19 -34.97
N VAL A 387 8.56 -13.62 -34.44
CA VAL A 387 9.36 -12.89 -33.45
C VAL A 387 10.00 -11.66 -34.08
N GLU A 388 10.65 -11.80 -35.23
CA GLU A 388 11.34 -10.68 -35.89
C GLU A 388 10.40 -9.52 -36.24
N LYS A 389 9.13 -9.82 -36.56
CA LYS A 389 8.12 -8.80 -36.84
C LYS A 389 7.70 -8.00 -35.60
N ARG A 390 7.88 -8.55 -34.40
CA ARG A 390 7.41 -7.95 -33.13
C ARG A 390 8.53 -7.36 -32.29
N LEU A 391 9.76 -7.88 -32.40
CA LEU A 391 10.91 -7.31 -31.69
C LEU A 391 11.11 -5.82 -31.96
N ALA A 392 10.83 -5.37 -33.19
CA ALA A 392 10.95 -3.97 -33.58
C ALA A 392 9.90 -3.06 -32.93
N ASP A 393 8.75 -3.61 -32.51
CA ASP A 393 7.69 -2.86 -31.84
C ASP A 393 7.99 -2.66 -30.35
N GLU A 394 8.83 -3.54 -29.77
CA GLU A 394 9.06 -3.61 -28.33
C GLU A 394 10.41 -3.03 -27.89
N LEU A 395 11.36 -2.86 -28.80
CA LEU A 395 12.74 -2.50 -28.47
C LEU A 395 13.21 -1.23 -29.17
N SER A 396 14.15 -0.54 -28.53
CA SER A 396 14.90 0.53 -29.17
C SER A 396 15.71 -0.01 -30.36
N ALA A 397 15.98 0.84 -31.35
CA ALA A 397 16.81 0.45 -32.51
C ALA A 397 18.21 -0.07 -32.11
N SER A 398 18.74 0.41 -30.98
CA SER A 398 20.01 -0.03 -30.42
C SER A 398 19.92 -1.45 -29.86
N ASP A 399 18.91 -1.72 -29.04
CA ASP A 399 18.72 -3.02 -28.41
C ASP A 399 18.34 -4.10 -29.44
N LEU A 400 17.51 -3.74 -30.42
CA LEU A 400 17.17 -4.63 -31.54
C LEU A 400 18.42 -5.06 -32.32
N ARG A 401 19.34 -4.12 -32.59
CA ARG A 401 20.61 -4.44 -33.24
C ARG A 401 21.46 -5.38 -32.37
N LYS A 402 21.52 -5.12 -31.05
CA LYS A 402 22.28 -5.93 -30.10
C LYS A 402 21.80 -7.38 -30.09
N ILE A 403 20.48 -7.59 -30.02
CA ILE A 403 19.86 -8.93 -30.02
C ILE A 403 20.13 -9.66 -31.35
N ARG A 404 19.98 -8.99 -32.49
CA ARG A 404 20.23 -9.60 -33.81
C ARG A 404 21.68 -10.03 -34.02
N VAL A 405 22.64 -9.27 -33.50
CA VAL A 405 24.06 -9.57 -33.63
C VAL A 405 24.50 -10.70 -32.70
N GLN A 406 24.00 -10.71 -31.46
CA GLN A 406 24.45 -11.67 -30.45
C GLN A 406 23.61 -12.97 -30.44
N GLY A 407 22.44 -12.96 -31.08
CA GLY A 407 21.51 -14.08 -31.12
C GLY A 407 20.66 -14.21 -29.85
N TYR A 408 19.62 -15.03 -29.93
CA TYR A 408 18.70 -15.29 -28.82
C TYR A 408 18.17 -16.72 -28.88
N ASP A 409 17.74 -17.23 -27.73
CA ASP A 409 16.91 -18.42 -27.64
C ASP A 409 15.43 -18.03 -27.48
N LYS A 410 14.53 -18.94 -27.88
CA LYS A 410 13.09 -18.80 -27.70
C LYS A 410 12.58 -19.86 -26.74
N TRP A 411 11.95 -19.45 -25.65
CA TRP A 411 11.48 -20.35 -24.59
C TRP A 411 9.97 -20.27 -24.45
N LEU A 412 9.34 -21.44 -24.34
CA LEU A 412 7.95 -21.59 -23.94
C LEU A 412 7.91 -21.98 -22.47
N MET A 413 7.19 -21.20 -21.66
CA MET A 413 7.06 -21.38 -20.22
C MET A 413 5.62 -21.78 -19.87
N ILE A 414 5.47 -22.78 -19.01
CA ILE A 414 4.17 -23.23 -18.52
C ILE A 414 4.04 -22.92 -17.04
N VAL A 415 3.02 -22.17 -16.68
CA VAL A 415 2.56 -21.97 -15.31
C VAL A 415 1.30 -22.80 -15.12
N ASP A 416 1.13 -23.44 -13.97
CA ASP A 416 -0.10 -24.17 -13.66
C ASP A 416 -0.75 -23.71 -12.35
N ASP A 417 -1.78 -24.45 -11.94
CA ASP A 417 -2.57 -24.24 -10.73
C ASP A 417 -1.77 -24.35 -9.42
N SER A 418 -0.50 -24.80 -9.46
CA SER A 418 0.41 -24.70 -8.32
C SER A 418 0.96 -23.28 -8.08
N GLY A 419 0.73 -22.35 -9.01
CA GLY A 419 1.28 -20.99 -8.92
C GLY A 419 2.78 -20.91 -9.23
N LYS A 420 3.33 -21.89 -9.97
CA LYS A 420 4.75 -21.98 -10.30
C LYS A 420 4.96 -22.22 -11.79
N VAL A 421 6.12 -21.82 -12.30
CA VAL A 421 6.61 -22.30 -13.61
C VAL A 421 7.00 -23.77 -13.46
N VAL A 422 6.27 -24.64 -14.14
CA VAL A 422 6.42 -26.11 -14.06
C VAL A 422 7.12 -26.71 -15.27
N ASN A 423 7.26 -25.96 -16.36
CA ASN A 423 8.01 -26.39 -17.54
C ASN A 423 8.61 -25.19 -18.26
N VAL A 424 9.86 -25.31 -18.70
CA VAL A 424 10.48 -24.39 -19.65
C VAL A 424 11.04 -25.21 -20.82
N THR A 425 10.61 -24.91 -22.04
CA THR A 425 11.01 -25.63 -23.25
C THR A 425 11.62 -24.69 -24.28
N LYS A 426 12.81 -25.01 -24.79
CA LYS A 426 13.44 -24.31 -25.91
C LYS A 426 12.73 -24.65 -27.22
N LEU A 427 12.56 -23.63 -28.06
CA LEU A 427 11.94 -23.72 -29.38
C LEU A 427 12.98 -23.52 -30.50
N ASP A 428 12.79 -24.19 -31.63
CA ASP A 428 13.53 -23.95 -32.88
C ASP A 428 12.96 -22.78 -33.71
N ALA A 429 13.51 -22.57 -34.91
CA ALA A 429 13.10 -21.54 -35.86
C ALA A 429 11.60 -21.60 -36.23
N ASP A 430 11.02 -22.80 -36.24
CA ASP A 430 9.63 -23.07 -36.61
C ASP A 430 8.69 -23.20 -35.39
N ALA A 431 9.19 -22.82 -34.21
CA ALA A 431 8.50 -22.92 -32.93
C ALA A 431 8.12 -24.36 -32.54
N ASN A 432 8.97 -25.34 -32.86
CA ASN A 432 8.87 -26.70 -32.35
C ASN A 432 9.71 -26.86 -31.09
N ALA A 433 9.20 -27.62 -30.14
CA ALA A 433 9.90 -27.98 -28.92
C ALA A 433 11.13 -28.83 -29.25
N VAL A 434 12.32 -28.37 -28.88
CA VAL A 434 13.58 -29.09 -29.13
C VAL A 434 14.25 -29.60 -27.87
N LYS A 435 14.09 -28.92 -26.74
CA LYS A 435 14.75 -29.31 -25.49
C LYS A 435 14.02 -28.75 -24.28
N GLN A 436 13.76 -29.59 -23.28
CA GLN A 436 13.32 -29.14 -21.97
C GLN A 436 14.50 -28.58 -21.17
N ILE A 437 14.31 -27.39 -20.60
CA ILE A 437 15.29 -26.65 -19.79
C ILE A 437 14.96 -26.80 -18.31
N LEU A 438 13.67 -26.84 -17.96
CA LEU A 438 13.14 -27.12 -16.62
C LEU A 438 12.01 -28.14 -16.70
#